data_AF-T0XW03-F1
#
_entry.id   AF-T0XW03-F1
#
_cell.length_a   1.000
_cell.length_b   1.000
_cell.length_c   1.000
_cell.angle_alpha   90.00
_cell.angle_beta   90.00
_cell.angle_gamma   90.00
#
_symmetry.space_group_name_H-M   'P 1'
#
loop_
_entity.id
_entity.type
_entity.pdbx_description
1 polymer ?
#
loop_
_entity_poly.entity_id
_entity_poly.type
_entity_poly.pdbx_seq_one_letter_code
_entity_poly.pdbx_strand_id
1 'polypeptide(L)'
;ILGDAENERHMQSALEALDEALSTPGFGISPERGGKWTLLDLGDVVVDLFLPGVRGIYRLEDLYADATIHAYDEAGRERRVLPEERLSLLSALRPQKESPASEFHSS
;
A
#
# COMPACT_ATOMS: atom_id res chain seq x y z
N ILE A 1 2.82 -6.25 -0.48
CA ILE A 1 1.45 -6.38 -1.02
C ILE A 1 0.52 -5.63 -0.10
N LEU A 2 -0.38 -4.80 -0.65
CA LEU A 2 -1.39 -4.10 0.14
C LEU A 2 -2.78 -4.58 -0.32
N GLY A 3 -3.59 -5.07 0.61
CA GLY A 3 -4.95 -5.56 0.34
C GLY A 3 -5.96 -4.94 1.28
N ASP A 4 -7.21 -4.88 0.85
CA ASP A 4 -8.33 -4.41 1.68
C ASP A 4 -9.28 -5.59 1.95
N ALA A 5 -9.81 -5.64 3.17
CA ALA A 5 -10.87 -6.55 3.58
C ALA A 5 -12.09 -5.73 3.99
N GLU A 6 -13.28 -6.19 3.61
CA GLU A 6 -14.53 -5.46 3.89
C GLU A 6 -14.91 -5.47 5.38
N ASN A 7 -14.52 -6.52 6.10
CA ASN A 7 -14.81 -6.72 7.51
C ASN A 7 -13.87 -7.78 8.10
N GLU A 8 -13.93 -7.98 9.42
CA GLU A 8 -13.07 -8.93 10.14
C GLU A 8 -13.23 -10.37 9.66
N ARG A 9 -14.45 -10.79 9.28
CA ARG A 9 -14.70 -12.14 8.78
C ARG A 9 -14.06 -12.35 7.40
N HIS A 10 -14.17 -11.36 6.51
CA HIS A 10 -13.50 -11.39 5.21
C HIS A 10 -11.98 -11.41 5.40
N MET A 11 -11.43 -10.58 6.30
CA MET A 11 -10.01 -10.60 6.63
C MET A 11 -9.55 -11.98 7.11
N GLN A 12 -10.29 -12.59 8.04
CA GLN A 12 -9.96 -13.93 8.55
C GLN A 12 -9.99 -14.99 7.43
N SER A 13 -10.98 -14.93 6.54
CA SER A 13 -11.08 -15.85 5.40
C SER A 13 -9.90 -15.68 4.43
N ALA A 14 -9.44 -14.45 4.20
CA ALA A 14 -8.27 -14.18 3.36
C ALA A 14 -6.97 -14.70 3.99
N LEU A 15 -6.82 -14.59 5.31
CA LEU A 15 -5.67 -15.13 6.05
C LEU A 15 -5.62 -16.67 5.96
N GLU A 16 -6.77 -17.32 6.12
CA GLU A 16 -6.87 -18.79 6.00
C GLU A 16 -6.53 -19.26 4.59
N ALA A 17 -7.05 -18.58 3.56
CA ALA A 17 -6.71 -18.89 2.17
C ALA A 17 -5.21 -18.69 1.89
N LEU A 18 -4.58 -17.68 2.49
CA LEU A 18 -3.16 -17.43 2.35
C LEU A 18 -2.32 -18.50 3.07
N ASP A 19 -2.72 -18.92 4.27
CA ASP A 19 -2.07 -20.03 4.98
C ASP A 19 -2.16 -21.32 4.16
N GLU A 20 -3.33 -21.65 3.63
CA GLU A 20 -3.54 -22.84 2.79
C GLU A 20 -2.66 -22.79 1.52
N ALA A 21 -2.65 -21.66 0.83
CA ALA A 21 -1.89 -21.48 -0.42
C ALA A 21 -0.36 -21.53 -0.19
N LEU A 22 0.11 -21.12 0.98
CA LEU A 22 1.53 -21.12 1.33
C LEU A 22 1.95 -22.35 2.15
N SER A 23 1.00 -23.19 2.55
CA SER A 23 1.23 -24.30 3.49
C SER A 23 2.24 -25.28 2.92
N THR A 24 3.46 -25.20 3.43
CA THR A 24 4.59 -26.08 3.09
C THR A 24 5.21 -26.56 4.39
N PRO A 25 5.71 -27.81 4.49
CA PRO A 25 6.33 -28.28 5.73
C PRO A 25 7.41 -27.33 6.25
N GLY A 26 7.23 -26.84 7.47
CA GLY A 26 8.15 -25.88 8.13
C GLY A 26 7.89 -24.41 7.82
N PHE A 27 6.88 -24.09 7.01
CA PHE A 27 6.43 -22.73 6.73
C PHE A 27 5.01 -22.55 7.26
N GLY A 28 4.82 -21.58 8.14
CA GLY A 28 3.51 -21.20 8.67
C GLY A 28 3.43 -19.68 8.73
N ILE A 29 2.23 -19.14 8.49
CA ILE A 29 2.05 -17.70 8.58
C ILE A 29 1.90 -17.27 10.05
N SER A 30 2.50 -16.13 10.41
CA SER A 30 2.33 -15.51 11.72
C SER A 30 1.79 -14.10 11.55
N PRO A 31 0.45 -13.92 11.56
CA PRO A 31 -0.15 -12.60 11.36
C PRO A 31 -0.02 -11.74 12.63
N GLU A 32 0.54 -10.54 12.47
CA GLU A 32 0.55 -9.50 13.49
C GLU A 32 -0.71 -8.63 13.35
N ARG A 33 -1.53 -8.56 14.40
CA ARG A 33 -2.79 -7.79 14.39
C ARG A 33 -2.60 -6.42 15.01
N GLY A 34 -2.88 -5.37 14.24
CA GLY A 34 -2.82 -3.98 14.67
C GLY A 34 -4.18 -3.29 14.61
N GLY A 35 -5.11 -3.63 15.49
CA GLY A 35 -6.44 -3.00 15.53
C GLY A 35 -7.25 -3.24 14.25
N LYS A 36 -7.13 -2.34 13.26
CA LYS A 36 -7.85 -2.40 11.97
C LYS A 36 -6.97 -2.78 10.77
N TRP A 37 -5.77 -3.28 11.00
CA TRP A 37 -4.92 -3.88 9.98
C TRP A 37 -4.30 -5.17 10.51
N THR A 38 -3.86 -6.03 9.60
CA THR A 38 -3.08 -7.23 9.89
C THR A 38 -1.89 -7.30 8.94
N LEU A 39 -0.71 -7.57 9.46
CA LEU A 39 0.52 -7.74 8.68
C LEU A 39 1.01 -9.17 8.73
N LEU A 40 1.57 -9.59 7.61
CA LEU A 40 2.26 -10.86 7.47
C LEU A 40 3.65 -10.60 6.90
N ASP A 41 4.65 -10.97 7.67
CA ASP A 41 6.04 -11.02 7.22
C ASP A 41 6.35 -12.43 6.71
N LEU A 42 6.63 -12.55 5.42
CA LEU A 42 7.01 -13.81 4.74
C LEU A 42 8.49 -13.79 4.32
N GLY A 43 9.30 -12.89 4.88
CA GLY A 43 10.72 -12.71 4.53
C GLY A 43 10.91 -11.82 3.31
N ASP A 44 10.74 -12.37 2.11
CA ASP A 44 10.92 -11.62 0.85
C ASP A 44 9.70 -10.75 0.49
N VAL A 45 8.53 -11.09 1.06
CA VAL A 45 7.25 -10.43 0.79
C VAL A 45 6.57 -10.08 2.11
N VAL A 46 6.15 -8.83 2.24
CA VAL A 46 5.28 -8.38 3.33
C VAL A 46 3.88 -8.14 2.77
N VAL A 47 2.85 -8.61 3.48
CA VAL A 47 1.44 -8.41 3.14
C VAL A 47 0.76 -7.62 4.24
N ASP A 48 0.20 -6.46 3.89
CA ASP A 48 -0.66 -5.67 4.78
C ASP A 48 -2.12 -5.77 4.33
N LEU A 49 -3.00 -6.21 5.22
CA LEU A 49 -4.44 -6.25 5.01
C LEU A 49 -5.11 -5.19 5.88
N PHE A 50 -5.92 -4.32 5.27
CA PHE A 50 -6.62 -3.22 5.95
C PHE A 50 -8.12 -3.49 6.06
N LEU A 51 -8.72 -3.16 7.20
CA LEU A 51 -10.16 -2.96 7.29
C LEU A 51 -10.55 -1.58 6.73
N PRO A 52 -11.84 -1.35 6.41
CA PRO A 52 -12.26 -0.14 5.74
C PRO A 52 -11.90 1.14 6.51
N GLY A 53 -11.45 2.15 5.77
CA GLY A 53 -11.17 3.49 6.28
C GLY A 53 -9.78 3.69 6.90
N VAL A 54 -8.89 2.69 6.84
CA VAL A 54 -7.58 2.76 7.52
C VAL A 54 -6.39 2.92 6.57
N ARG A 55 -6.44 2.29 5.39
CA ARG A 55 -5.37 2.38 4.38
C ARG A 55 -4.99 3.81 4.01
N GLY A 56 -5.99 4.69 3.86
CA GLY A 56 -5.80 6.11 3.53
C GLY A 56 -5.17 6.95 4.63
N ILE A 57 -5.21 6.50 5.89
CA ILE A 57 -4.62 7.22 7.03
C ILE A 57 -3.10 7.05 7.03
N TYR A 58 -2.61 5.86 6.72
CA TYR A 58 -1.19 5.53 6.76
C TYR A 58 -0.43 5.89 5.48
N ARG A 59 -1.13 6.09 4.36
CA ARG A 59 -0.58 6.47 3.03
C ARG A 59 0.74 5.72 2.72
N LEU A 60 0.80 4.42 3.04
CA LEU A 60 2.03 3.63 2.90
C LEU A 60 2.57 3.64 1.46
N GLU A 61 1.69 3.83 0.50
CA GLU A 61 2.02 4.00 -0.92
C GLU A 61 2.97 5.18 -1.20
N ASP A 62 3.00 6.19 -0.34
CA ASP A 62 3.94 7.32 -0.43
C ASP A 62 5.37 6.92 -0.04
N LEU A 63 5.53 5.94 0.87
CA LEU A 63 6.86 5.46 1.29
C LEU A 63 7.57 4.74 0.14
N TYR A 64 6.81 4.20 -0.80
CA TYR A 64 7.28 3.47 -1.98
C TYR A 64 7.00 4.27 -3.26
N ALA A 65 7.21 5.58 -3.24
CA ALA A 65 6.88 6.46 -4.37
C ALA A 65 7.71 6.17 -5.63
N ASP A 66 8.90 5.61 -5.48
CA ASP A 66 9.83 5.20 -6.54
C ASP A 66 9.62 3.76 -7.03
N ALA A 67 8.69 3.01 -6.42
CA ALA A 67 8.37 1.64 -6.82
C ALA A 67 7.27 1.59 -7.89
N THR A 68 7.42 0.65 -8.84
CA THR A 68 6.34 0.29 -9.77
C THR A 68 5.20 -0.35 -8.99
N ILE A 69 3.98 0.17 -9.17
CA ILE A 69 2.79 -0.46 -8.58
C ILE A 69 2.26 -1.51 -9.56
N HIS A 70 2.09 -2.72 -9.05
CA HIS A 70 1.34 -3.79 -9.68
C HIS A 70 -0.04 -3.84 -9.01
N ALA A 71 -1.03 -3.19 -9.62
CA ALA A 71 -2.39 -3.16 -9.13
C ALA A 71 -3.20 -4.31 -9.74
N TYR A 72 -4.00 -4.99 -8.93
CA TYR A 72 -4.87 -6.07 -9.36
C TYR A 72 -6.32 -5.68 -9.09
N ASP A 73 -7.19 -5.90 -10.07
CA ASP A 73 -8.63 -5.74 -9.86
C ASP A 73 -9.29 -7.01 -9.29
N GLU A 74 -10.59 -6.95 -8.99
CA GLU A 74 -11.34 -8.08 -8.42
C GLU A 74 -11.36 -9.33 -9.32
N ALA A 75 -11.14 -9.16 -10.63
CA ALA A 75 -11.04 -10.28 -11.56
C ALA A 75 -9.59 -10.80 -11.71
N GLY A 76 -8.64 -10.26 -10.93
CA GLY A 76 -7.24 -10.62 -10.96
C GLY A 76 -6.45 -10.03 -12.13
N ARG A 77 -6.99 -9.07 -12.87
CA ARG A 77 -6.28 -8.45 -14.00
C ARG A 77 -5.23 -7.47 -13.47
N GLU A 78 -4.00 -7.61 -13.97
CA GLU A 78 -2.88 -6.75 -13.62
C GLU A 78 -2.94 -5.42 -14.39
N ARG A 79 -2.72 -4.31 -13.68
CA ARG A 79 -2.33 -3.02 -14.22
C ARG A 79 -1.02 -2.56 -13.58
N ARG A 80 -0.05 -2.24 -14.42
CA ARG A 80 1.21 -1.62 -13.98
C ARG A 80 1.08 -0.11 -13.99
N VAL A 81 1.59 0.52 -12.93
CA VAL A 81 1.70 1.98 -12.83
C VAL A 81 3.15 2.30 -12.51
N LEU A 82 3.84 2.92 -13.46
CA LEU A 82 5.25 3.24 -13.33
C LEU A 82 5.45 4.43 -12.37
N PRO A 83 6.61 4.52 -11.69
CA PRO A 83 6.89 5.60 -10.73
C PRO A 83 6.70 7.01 -11.31
N GLU A 84 7.11 7.23 -12.56
CA GLU A 84 7.01 8.51 -13.26
C GLU A 84 5.57 8.96 -13.51
N GLU A 85 4.65 8.02 -13.73
CA GLU A 85 3.22 8.30 -13.90
C GLU A 85 2.61 8.74 -12.56
N ARG A 86 3.02 8.10 -11.46
CA ARG A 86 2.60 8.46 -10.10
C ARG A 86 3.15 9.79 -9.66
N LEU A 87 4.43 10.06 -9.93
CA LEU A 87 5.07 11.33 -9.58
C LEU A 87 4.39 12.49 -10.30
N SER A 88 4.02 12.30 -11.57
CA SER A 88 3.24 13.28 -12.33
C SER A 88 1.89 13.56 -11.66
N LEU A 89 1.17 12.53 -11.23
CA LEU A 89 -0.12 12.64 -10.54
C LEU A 89 0.01 13.31 -9.16
N LEU A 90 1.02 12.92 -8.38
CA LEU A 90 1.31 13.49 -7.06
C LEU A 90 1.80 14.93 -7.17
N SER A 91 2.59 15.27 -8.19
CA SER A 91 3.06 16.63 -8.45
C SER A 91 1.91 17.56 -8.86
N ALA A 92 0.91 17.05 -9.58
CA ALA A 92 -0.31 17.78 -9.93
C ALA A 92 -1.26 17.98 -8.73
N LEU A 93 -1.26 17.06 -7.77
CA LEU A 93 -2.04 17.14 -6.53
C LEU A 93 -1.35 17.97 -5.43
N ARG A 94 -0.02 18.18 -5.54
CA ARG A 94 0.72 19.06 -4.65
C ARG A 94 0.37 20.50 -5.05
N PRO A 95 -0.26 21.32 -4.18
CA PRO A 95 -0.50 22.71 -4.52
C PRO A 95 0.84 23.36 -4.88
N GLN A 96 0.88 24.05 -6.02
CA GLN A 96 2.03 24.83 -6.45
C GLN A 96 2.39 25.75 -5.29
N LYS A 97 3.50 25.46 -4.61
CA LYS A 97 4.02 26.35 -3.60
C LYS A 97 4.43 27.60 -4.37
N GLU A 98 3.66 28.68 -4.22
CA GLU A 98 3.99 29.97 -4.81
C GLU A 98 5.46 30.26 -4.50
N SER A 99 6.26 30.38 -5.56
CA SER A 99 7.63 30.85 -5.46
C SER A 99 7.53 32.33 -5.08
N PRO A 100 8.04 32.80 -3.92
CA PRO A 100 8.19 34.22 -3.75
C PRO A 100 9.27 34.65 -4.75
N ALA A 101 8.81 35.37 -5.76
CA ALA A 101 9.64 36.05 -6.72
C ALA A 101 10.69 36.88 -5.98
N SER A 102 11.85 36.96 -6.62
CA SER A 102 12.95 37.86 -6.33
C SER A 102 12.55 39.19 -5.67
N GLU A 103 13.01 39.40 -4.45
CA GLU A 103 13.34 40.74 -3.97
C GLU A 103 14.81 40.74 -3.50
N PHE A 104 15.69 40.84 -4.48
CA PHE A 104 16.90 41.65 -4.29
C PHE A 104 16.45 43.12 -4.29
N HIS A 105 16.67 43.86 -3.20
CA HIS A 105 17.37 45.16 -3.21
C HIS A 105 17.58 45.69 -1.78
N SER A 106 18.86 45.78 -1.43
CA SER A 106 19.54 46.91 -0.77
C SER A 106 18.76 47.79 0.23
N SER A 107 19.24 47.84 1.48
CA SER A 107 19.71 49.05 2.17
C SER A 107 20.43 48.68 3.46
#